data_AF-A0AAV7JVR6-F1
#
_entry.id   AF-A0AAV7JVR6-F1
#
_cell.length_a   1.000
_cell.length_b   1.000
_cell.length_c   1.000
_cell.angle_alpha   90.00
_cell.angle_beta   90.00
_cell.angle_gamma   90.00
#
_symmetry.space_group_name_H-M   'P 1'
#
loop_
_entity.id
_entity.type
_entity.pdbx_description
1 polymer ?
#
loop_
_entity_poly.entity_id
_entity_poly.type
_entity_poly.pdbx_seq_one_letter_code
_entity_poly.pdbx_strand_id
1 'polypeptide(L)'
;MARVLYYERFGILFPCRHFSRNRTYSKHSFTKLGFNDWKHAVGKDGIISCHAAAKSHIDTMQSWVDWKINEHFGTSVDHRLETSRRERINLDKHYLKTVAEVLLLCSRTEISLRGHDESIESNNRGNFLEILDVVANHDTLVKKRMEMGQKNTKYLSGRNTK
;
A
#
# COMPACT_ATOMS: atom_id res chain seq x y z
N MET A 1 -3.90 -17.83 39.63
CA MET A 1 -3.76 -16.37 39.88
C MET A 1 -2.33 -15.82 39.71
N ALA A 2 -1.26 -16.56 40.02
CA ALA A 2 0.13 -16.07 39.83
C ALA A 2 0.55 -15.82 38.36
N ARG A 3 -0.08 -16.50 37.39
CA ARG A 3 0.23 -16.35 35.95
C ARG A 3 -0.28 -15.05 35.33
N VAL A 4 -1.34 -14.45 35.89
CA VAL A 4 -1.92 -13.18 35.41
C VAL A 4 -1.04 -12.00 35.86
N LEU A 5 -0.51 -12.07 37.08
CA LEU A 5 0.37 -11.03 37.63
C LEU A 5 1.77 -10.99 36.98
N TYR A 6 2.23 -12.11 36.41
CA TYR A 6 3.51 -12.13 35.68
C TYR A 6 3.44 -11.34 34.37
N TYR A 7 2.30 -11.37 33.68
CA TYR A 7 2.09 -10.63 32.45
C TYR A 7 1.91 -9.12 32.73
N GLU A 8 1.24 -8.77 33.83
CA GLU A 8 1.05 -7.36 34.22
C GLU A 8 2.31 -6.70 34.79
N ARG A 9 3.22 -7.45 35.46
CA ARG A 9 4.48 -6.88 36.00
C ARG A 9 5.63 -6.79 34.99
N PHE A 10 5.72 -7.70 34.02
CA PHE A 10 6.75 -7.65 32.96
C PHE A 10 6.26 -6.98 31.66
N GLY A 11 4.95 -6.92 31.43
CA GLY A 11 4.34 -6.35 30.22
C GLY A 11 4.54 -4.83 30.07
N ILE A 12 4.77 -4.12 31.17
CA ILE A 12 4.99 -2.66 31.19
C ILE A 12 6.30 -2.29 30.45
N LEU A 13 7.26 -3.21 30.39
CA LEU A 13 8.61 -2.93 29.89
C LEU A 13 8.80 -3.21 28.39
N PHE A 14 7.99 -4.11 27.82
CA PHE A 14 8.18 -4.52 26.43
C PHE A 14 7.95 -3.36 25.44
N PRO A 15 6.83 -2.60 25.51
CA PRO A 15 6.62 -1.44 24.64
C PRO A 15 7.71 -0.38 24.82
N CYS A 16 8.09 -0.10 26.08
CA CYS A 16 9.13 0.87 26.38
C CYS A 16 10.51 0.47 25.85
N ARG A 17 10.81 -0.82 25.76
CA ARG A 17 12.08 -1.31 25.23
C ARG A 17 12.16 -1.22 23.71
N HIS A 18 11.05 -1.49 23.01
CA HIS A 18 11.04 -1.60 21.54
C HIS A 18 10.63 -0.31 20.83
N PHE A 19 9.74 0.49 21.43
CA PHE A 19 9.13 1.67 20.80
C PHE A 19 9.66 3.00 21.35
N SER A 20 10.64 2.99 22.26
CA SER A 20 11.21 4.23 22.81
C SER A 20 12.03 4.99 21.77
N ARG A 21 11.56 6.19 21.44
CA ARG A 21 12.15 7.09 20.44
C ARG A 21 13.45 7.75 20.92
N ASN A 22 13.61 7.94 22.24
CA ASN A 22 14.78 8.57 22.85
C ASN A 22 15.50 7.60 23.79
N ARG A 23 16.44 6.83 23.24
CA ARG A 23 17.32 5.90 23.99
C ARG A 23 18.30 6.60 24.95
N THR A 24 18.33 7.93 24.94
CA THR A 24 19.24 8.79 25.71
C THR A 24 18.61 9.40 26.96
N TYR A 25 17.28 9.55 27.03
CA TYR A 25 16.60 10.30 28.12
C TYR A 25 15.65 9.46 29.01
N SER A 26 15.36 8.20 28.64
CA SER A 26 14.61 7.32 29.55
C SER A 26 15.56 6.74 30.61
N LYS A 27 15.16 6.77 31.89
CA LYS A 27 15.88 6.10 32.99
C LYS A 27 16.30 4.71 32.51
N HIS A 28 17.61 4.51 32.34
CA HIS A 28 18.19 3.36 31.66
C HIS A 28 17.85 2.01 32.33
N SER A 29 17.34 2.03 33.56
CA SER A 29 16.96 0.86 34.34
C SER A 29 15.95 -0.05 33.62
N PHE A 30 15.07 0.50 32.79
CA PHE A 30 14.00 -0.25 32.10
C PHE A 30 14.21 -0.47 30.61
N THR A 31 15.29 0.10 30.04
CA THR A 31 15.57 0.03 28.60
C THR A 31 16.95 -0.51 28.28
N LYS A 32 17.95 -0.34 29.16
CA LYS A 32 19.36 -0.69 28.90
C LYS A 32 20.11 -1.40 30.04
N LEU A 33 20.08 -0.86 31.26
CA LEU A 33 20.98 -1.27 32.36
C LEU A 33 20.37 -2.31 33.32
N GLY A 34 19.04 -2.44 33.34
CA GLY A 34 18.33 -3.29 34.30
C GLY A 34 18.12 -2.61 35.66
N PHE A 35 17.34 -3.26 36.52
CA PHE A 35 17.00 -2.80 37.86
C PHE A 35 17.21 -3.94 38.86
N ASN A 36 17.74 -3.65 40.05
CA ASN A 36 18.11 -4.66 41.05
C ASN A 36 17.45 -4.45 42.43
N ASP A 37 16.87 -3.28 42.72
CA ASP A 37 16.20 -3.01 44.01
C ASP A 37 14.69 -3.30 43.96
N TRP A 38 14.33 -4.51 43.56
CA TRP A 38 12.94 -4.90 43.29
C TRP A 38 11.99 -4.76 44.49
N LYS A 39 12.53 -4.85 45.71
CA LYS A 39 11.78 -4.70 46.96
C LYS A 39 11.23 -3.28 47.18
N HIS A 40 11.84 -2.26 46.58
CA HIS A 40 11.37 -0.87 46.61
C HIS A 40 10.87 -0.39 45.24
N ALA A 41 10.63 -1.32 44.30
CA ALA A 41 10.22 -0.96 42.94
C ALA A 41 8.80 -0.38 42.87
N VAL A 42 7.95 -0.78 43.82
CA VAL A 42 6.52 -0.51 43.89
C VAL A 42 6.25 0.42 45.07
N GLY A 43 5.18 1.21 44.98
CA GLY A 43 4.83 2.25 45.97
C GLY A 43 4.77 3.62 45.32
N LYS A 44 4.32 4.65 46.06
CA LYS A 44 4.12 6.01 45.54
C LYS A 44 5.38 6.58 44.87
N ASP A 45 6.54 6.33 45.48
CA ASP A 45 7.86 6.79 45.00
C ASP A 45 8.68 5.64 44.36
N GLY A 46 8.04 4.48 44.16
CA GLY A 46 8.68 3.32 43.54
C GLY A 46 9.00 3.58 42.07
N ILE A 47 10.16 3.10 41.61
CA ILE A 47 10.66 3.37 40.26
C ILE A 47 9.69 2.89 39.16
N ILE A 48 8.92 1.83 39.39
CA ILE A 48 7.90 1.31 38.45
C ILE A 48 6.72 2.27 38.37
N SER A 49 6.24 2.77 39.51
CA SER A 49 5.13 3.73 39.57
C SER A 49 5.50 5.04 38.88
N CYS A 50 6.71 5.55 39.14
CA CYS A 50 7.23 6.73 38.47
C CYS A 50 7.41 6.52 36.96
N HIS A 51 7.83 5.32 36.54
CA HIS A 51 7.97 4.98 35.13
C HIS A 51 6.62 4.89 34.42
N ALA A 52 5.64 4.21 35.01
CA ALA A 52 4.30 4.06 34.45
C ALA A 52 3.60 5.41 34.26
N ALA A 53 3.82 6.36 35.17
CA ALA A 53 3.31 7.73 35.05
C ALA A 53 4.13 8.63 34.09
N ALA A 54 5.32 8.19 33.66
CA ALA A 54 6.17 9.00 32.80
C ALA A 54 5.59 9.11 31.39
N LYS A 55 5.65 10.31 30.80
CA LYS A 55 5.23 10.57 29.42
C LYS A 55 5.90 9.62 28.42
N SER A 56 7.16 9.28 28.64
CA SER A 56 7.89 8.34 27.78
C SER A 56 7.28 6.94 27.76
N HIS A 57 6.74 6.45 28.88
CA HIS A 57 6.01 5.18 28.91
C HIS A 57 4.71 5.30 28.10
N ILE A 58 3.92 6.34 28.36
CA ILE A 58 2.64 6.59 27.67
C ILE A 58 2.82 6.68 26.15
N ASP A 59 3.79 7.46 25.67
CA ASP A 59 4.08 7.63 24.24
C ASP A 59 4.48 6.29 23.58
N THR A 60 5.26 5.45 24.28
CA THR A 60 5.64 4.12 23.78
C THR A 60 4.49 3.12 23.80
N MET A 61 3.60 3.22 24.79
CA MET A 61 2.39 2.41 24.85
C MET A 61 1.43 2.76 23.71
N GLN A 62 1.27 4.04 23.41
CA GLN A 62 0.49 4.49 22.26
C GLN A 62 1.08 3.95 20.95
N SER A 63 2.39 4.11 20.74
CA SER A 63 3.08 3.55 19.56
C SER A 63 2.92 2.03 19.43
N TRP A 64 2.91 1.30 20.54
CA TRP A 64 2.67 -0.15 20.55
C TRP A 64 1.23 -0.51 20.18
N VAL A 65 0.25 0.23 20.69
CA VAL A 65 -1.16 0.04 20.32
C VAL A 65 -1.36 0.34 18.84
N ASP A 66 -0.81 1.45 18.35
CA ASP A 66 -0.86 1.83 16.93
C ASP A 66 -0.23 0.74 16.04
N TRP A 67 0.91 0.17 16.45
CA TRP A 67 1.53 -0.93 15.73
C TRP A 67 0.62 -2.17 15.68
N LYS A 68 0.02 -2.59 16.80
CA LYS A 68 -0.90 -3.74 16.82
C LYS A 68 -2.12 -3.52 15.92
N ILE A 69 -2.67 -2.30 15.92
CA ILE A 69 -3.78 -1.93 15.02
C ILE A 69 -3.30 -2.03 13.56
N ASN A 70 -2.15 -1.46 13.24
CA ASN A 70 -1.58 -1.48 11.89
C ASN A 70 -1.27 -2.90 11.40
N GLU A 71 -0.77 -3.77 12.27
CA GLU A 71 -0.51 -5.18 11.96
C GLU A 71 -1.82 -5.94 11.73
N HIS A 72 -2.81 -5.77 12.60
CA HIS A 72 -4.08 -6.48 12.52
C HIS A 72 -4.95 -6.05 11.33
N PHE A 73 -5.00 -4.74 11.04
CA PHE A 73 -5.87 -4.18 10.01
C PHE A 73 -5.15 -3.82 8.71
N GLY A 74 -3.83 -3.99 8.63
CA GLY A 74 -3.04 -3.60 7.45
C GLY A 74 -3.06 -2.09 7.18
N THR A 75 -3.27 -1.24 8.19
CA THR A 75 -3.39 0.22 7.99
C THR A 75 -2.05 0.94 7.91
N SER A 76 -0.93 0.21 8.00
CA SER A 76 0.40 0.79 7.87
C SER A 76 0.57 1.50 6.51
N VAL A 77 1.39 2.56 6.50
CA VAL A 77 1.67 3.31 5.25
C VAL A 77 2.25 2.40 4.18
N ASP A 78 3.15 1.50 4.57
CA ASP A 78 3.77 0.52 3.68
C ASP A 78 2.73 -0.43 3.05
N HIS A 79 1.83 -0.99 3.87
CA HIS A 79 0.77 -1.88 3.38
C HIS A 79 -0.19 -1.17 2.43
N ARG A 80 -0.56 0.08 2.74
CA ARG A 80 -1.42 0.91 1.88
C ARG A 80 -0.74 1.23 0.55
N LEU A 81 0.56 1.54 0.57
CA LEU A 81 1.34 1.82 -0.62
C LEU A 81 1.46 0.58 -1.52
N GLU A 82 1.78 -0.57 -0.94
CA GLU A 82 1.89 -1.83 -1.69
C GLU A 82 0.53 -2.27 -2.25
N THR A 83 -0.56 -2.08 -1.50
CA THR A 83 -1.91 -2.36 -1.99
C THR A 83 -2.27 -1.48 -3.19
N SER A 84 -2.06 -0.17 -3.09
CA SER A 84 -2.31 0.76 -4.21
C SER A 84 -1.45 0.44 -5.43
N ARG A 85 -0.17 0.08 -5.20
CA ARG A 85 0.74 -0.34 -6.26
C ARG A 85 0.23 -1.59 -6.96
N ARG A 86 -0.17 -2.61 -6.21
CA ARG A 86 -0.70 -3.87 -6.73
C ARG A 86 -1.99 -3.67 -7.51
N GLU A 87 -2.90 -2.83 -7.02
CA GLU A 87 -4.10 -2.42 -7.74
C GLU A 87 -3.73 -1.79 -9.09
N ARG A 88 -2.82 -0.81 -9.11
CA ARG A 88 -2.36 -0.19 -10.36
C ARG A 88 -1.78 -1.21 -11.33
N ILE A 89 -0.94 -2.13 -10.86
CA ILE A 89 -0.37 -3.20 -11.70
C ILE A 89 -1.46 -4.07 -12.28
N ASN A 90 -2.48 -4.43 -11.49
CA ASN A 90 -3.59 -5.25 -11.97
C ASN A 90 -4.43 -4.51 -13.02
N LEU A 91 -4.70 -3.21 -12.82
CA LEU A 91 -5.39 -2.38 -13.80
C LEU A 91 -4.60 -2.28 -15.12
N ASP A 92 -3.28 -2.08 -15.05
CA ASP A 92 -2.40 -2.02 -16.21
C ASP A 92 -2.35 -3.37 -16.95
N LYS A 93 -2.24 -4.49 -16.21
CA LYS A 93 -2.27 -5.85 -16.77
C LYS A 93 -3.59 -6.16 -17.46
N HIS A 94 -4.72 -5.77 -16.86
CA HIS A 94 -6.05 -5.95 -17.44
C HIS A 94 -6.14 -5.30 -18.82
N TYR A 95 -5.78 -4.02 -18.91
CA TYR A 95 -5.78 -3.29 -20.16
C TYR A 95 -4.84 -3.91 -21.22
N LEU A 96 -3.61 -4.27 -20.83
CA LEU A 96 -2.64 -4.90 -21.74
C LEU A 96 -3.14 -6.25 -22.26
N LYS A 97 -3.77 -7.04 -21.40
CA LYS A 97 -4.37 -8.32 -21.78
C LYS A 97 -5.49 -8.11 -22.80
N THR A 98 -6.39 -7.15 -22.57
CA THR A 98 -7.45 -6.80 -23.52
C THR A 98 -6.87 -6.42 -24.88
N VAL A 99 -5.86 -5.54 -24.91
CA VAL A 99 -5.21 -5.14 -26.17
C VAL A 99 -4.59 -6.35 -26.88
N ALA A 100 -3.90 -7.23 -26.15
CA ALA A 100 -3.31 -8.43 -26.72
C ALA A 100 -4.36 -9.41 -27.27
N GLU A 101 -5.52 -9.52 -26.62
CA GLU A 101 -6.63 -10.36 -27.07
C GLU A 101 -7.26 -9.82 -28.36
N VAL A 102 -7.46 -8.51 -28.49
CA VAL A 102 -7.94 -7.90 -29.75
C VAL A 102 -6.93 -8.11 -30.88
N LEU A 103 -5.63 -7.93 -30.62
CA LEU A 103 -4.58 -8.23 -31.60
C LEU A 103 -4.62 -9.70 -32.04
N LEU A 104 -4.70 -10.62 -31.07
CA LEU A 104 -4.76 -12.05 -31.33
C LEU A 104 -6.00 -12.44 -32.13
N LEU A 105 -7.15 -11.84 -31.84
CA LEU A 105 -8.39 -12.05 -32.60
C LEU A 105 -8.17 -11.71 -34.07
N CYS A 106 -7.70 -10.50 -34.37
CA CYS A 106 -7.48 -10.07 -35.74
C CYS A 106 -6.46 -10.95 -36.47
N SER A 107 -5.38 -11.36 -35.78
CA SER A 107 -4.38 -12.28 -36.34
C SER A 107 -4.96 -13.65 -36.65
N ARG A 108 -5.80 -14.22 -35.77
CA ARG A 108 -6.42 -15.53 -35.96
C ARG A 108 -7.46 -15.54 -37.06
N THR A 109 -8.18 -14.44 -37.24
CA THR A 109 -9.19 -14.30 -38.30
C THR A 109 -8.60 -13.77 -39.61
N GLU A 110 -7.28 -13.55 -39.67
CA GLU A 110 -6.55 -13.04 -40.83
C GLU A 110 -7.11 -11.71 -41.38
N ILE A 111 -7.67 -10.86 -40.51
CA ILE A 111 -8.18 -9.55 -40.89
C ILE A 111 -7.15 -8.46 -40.63
N SER A 112 -7.19 -7.39 -41.43
CA SER A 112 -6.29 -6.25 -41.25
C SER A 112 -6.53 -5.58 -39.89
N LEU A 113 -5.45 -5.22 -39.20
CA LEU A 113 -5.55 -4.46 -37.96
C LEU A 113 -6.00 -3.01 -38.20
N ARG A 114 -5.43 -2.39 -39.25
CA ARG A 114 -5.58 -0.97 -39.56
C ARG A 114 -6.55 -0.74 -40.71
N GLY A 115 -7.19 0.43 -40.68
CA GLY A 115 -7.99 0.97 -41.77
C GLY A 115 -7.15 1.78 -42.75
N HIS A 116 -7.79 2.25 -43.83
CA HIS A 116 -7.17 3.21 -44.74
C HIS A 116 -6.94 4.58 -44.06
N ASP A 117 -7.87 4.98 -43.20
CA ASP A 117 -7.78 6.18 -42.38
C ASP A 117 -8.20 5.87 -40.94
N GLU A 118 -7.29 6.09 -39.98
CA GLU A 118 -7.52 5.90 -38.53
C GLU A 118 -7.90 7.23 -37.84
N SER A 119 -8.21 8.28 -38.60
CA SER A 119 -8.68 9.56 -38.07
C SER A 119 -10.01 9.39 -37.31
N ILE A 120 -10.26 10.27 -36.33
CA ILE A 120 -11.51 10.23 -35.53
C ILE A 120 -12.75 10.46 -36.42
N GLU A 121 -12.59 11.14 -37.55
CA GLU A 121 -13.66 11.46 -38.50
C GLU A 121 -13.90 10.34 -39.53
N SER A 122 -13.04 9.33 -39.56
CA SER A 122 -13.17 8.20 -40.48
C SER A 122 -14.36 7.31 -40.09
N ASN A 123 -15.17 6.93 -41.09
CA ASN A 123 -16.24 5.96 -40.93
C ASN A 123 -15.74 4.53 -40.63
N ASN A 124 -14.46 4.25 -40.92
CA ASN A 124 -13.84 2.95 -40.66
C ASN A 124 -12.36 3.15 -40.28
N ARG A 125 -12.09 3.17 -38.97
CA ARG A 125 -10.74 3.35 -38.43
C ARG A 125 -9.91 2.07 -38.41
N GLY A 126 -10.45 0.97 -38.95
CA GLY A 126 -9.80 -0.34 -38.94
C GLY A 126 -10.27 -1.24 -37.81
N ASN A 127 -10.17 -2.55 -38.04
CA ASN A 127 -10.76 -3.56 -37.16
C ASN A 127 -10.23 -3.49 -35.72
N PHE A 128 -8.95 -3.19 -35.53
CA PHE A 128 -8.38 -3.10 -34.17
C PHE A 128 -9.04 -2.00 -33.34
N LEU A 129 -9.16 -0.79 -33.89
CA LEU A 129 -9.75 0.35 -33.18
C LEU A 129 -11.25 0.17 -32.98
N GLU A 130 -11.97 -0.29 -34.00
CA GLU A 130 -13.42 -0.52 -33.90
C GLU A 130 -13.76 -1.63 -32.88
N ILE A 131 -13.01 -2.73 -32.85
CA ILE A 131 -13.22 -3.79 -31.85
C ILE A 131 -12.88 -3.29 -30.45
N LEU A 132 -11.80 -2.53 -30.29
CA LEU A 132 -11.42 -1.99 -28.98
C LEU A 132 -12.45 -0.98 -28.45
N ASP A 133 -13.07 -0.18 -29.33
CA ASP A 133 -14.17 0.71 -28.98
C ASP A 133 -15.44 -0.07 -28.55
N VAL A 134 -15.75 -1.19 -29.22
CA VAL A 134 -16.82 -2.09 -28.78
C VAL A 134 -16.51 -2.64 -27.38
N VAL A 135 -15.28 -3.08 -27.11
CA VAL A 135 -14.88 -3.55 -25.77
C VAL A 135 -15.00 -2.43 -24.74
N ALA A 136 -14.58 -1.22 -25.07
CA ALA A 136 -14.67 -0.05 -24.20
C ALA A 136 -16.12 0.32 -23.82
N ASN A 137 -17.12 -0.01 -24.65
CA ASN A 137 -18.52 0.17 -24.29
C ASN A 137 -18.98 -0.72 -23.13
N HIS A 138 -18.28 -1.84 -22.89
CA HIS A 138 -18.61 -2.80 -21.84
C HIS A 138 -17.58 -2.81 -20.69
N ASP A 139 -16.38 -2.27 -20.93
CA ASP A 139 -15.31 -2.21 -19.95
C ASP A 139 -14.90 -0.75 -19.67
N THR A 140 -15.36 -0.25 -18.52
CA THR A 140 -15.08 1.13 -18.09
C THR A 140 -13.59 1.39 -17.86
N LEU A 141 -12.80 0.38 -17.48
CA LEU A 141 -11.36 0.51 -17.30
C LEU A 141 -10.69 0.75 -18.66
N VAL A 142 -11.04 -0.07 -19.64
CA VAL A 142 -10.50 0.02 -21.00
C VAL A 142 -10.86 1.37 -21.61
N LYS A 143 -12.13 1.78 -21.53
CA LYS A 143 -12.59 3.10 -21.97
C LYS A 143 -11.81 4.24 -21.33
N LYS A 144 -11.72 4.21 -20.00
CA LYS A 144 -10.98 5.19 -19.22
C LYS A 144 -9.52 5.28 -19.65
N ARG A 145 -8.88 4.15 -19.96
CA ARG A 145 -7.47 4.09 -20.39
C ARG A 145 -7.27 4.57 -21.82
N MET A 146 -8.24 4.36 -22.70
CA MET A 146 -8.24 4.89 -24.07
C MET A 146 -8.39 6.42 -24.08
N GLU A 147 -9.25 6.97 -23.22
CA GLU A 147 -9.50 8.43 -23.12
C GLU A 147 -8.38 9.17 -22.38
N MET A 148 -7.90 8.62 -21.26
CA MET A 148 -6.85 9.23 -20.41
C MET A 148 -5.45 8.69 -20.66
N GLY A 149 -5.24 7.89 -21.70
CA GLY A 149 -3.91 7.50 -22.14
C GLY A 149 -3.01 8.73 -22.25
N GLN A 150 -1.78 8.64 -21.73
CA GLN A 150 -0.82 9.75 -21.86
C GLN A 150 -0.72 10.12 -23.34
N LYS A 151 -0.60 11.41 -23.69
CA LYS A 151 -0.54 11.86 -25.09
C LYS A 151 0.57 11.17 -25.92
N ASN A 152 1.53 10.53 -25.24
CA ASN A 152 2.63 9.75 -25.82
C ASN A 152 2.34 8.23 -25.96
N THR A 153 1.20 7.72 -25.46
CA THR A 153 0.73 6.34 -25.67
C THR A 153 -0.21 6.25 -26.87
N LYS A 154 0.11 6.92 -27.97
CA LYS A 154 -0.48 6.63 -29.27
C LYS A 154 0.56 5.88 -30.07
N TYR A 155 0.40 4.57 -30.24
CA TYR A 155 1.16 3.76 -31.20
C TYR A 155 0.65 3.99 -32.64
N LEU A 156 0.18 5.22 -32.90
CA LEU A 156 -0.26 5.66 -34.20
C LEU A 156 0.94 6.39 -34.79
N SER A 157 1.39 5.92 -35.95
CA SER A 157 2.52 6.47 -36.68
C SER A 157 2.39 7.99 -36.84
N GLY A 158 3.53 8.68 -36.82
CA GLY A 158 3.60 10.13 -36.96
C GLY A 158 2.73 10.63 -38.11
N ARG A 159 1.96 11.69 -37.82
CA ARG A 159 1.11 12.39 -38.79
C ARG A 159 2.01 12.87 -39.92
N ASN A 160 1.97 12.22 -41.09
CA ASN A 160 2.63 12.72 -42.30
C ASN A 160 1.83 13.93 -42.79
N THR A 161 2.11 15.09 -42.22
CA THR A 161 1.71 16.37 -42.82
C THR A 161 2.58 16.56 -44.05
N LYS A 162 1.99 16.40 -45.23
CA LYS A 162 2.52 16.97 -46.47
C LYS A 162 2.43 18.49 -46.42
#